data_AF-A0A5C5UU54-F1
#
_entry.id   AF-A0A5C5UU54-F1
#
_cell.length_a   1.000
_cell.length_b   1.000
_cell.length_c   1.000
_cell.angle_alpha   90.00
_cell.angle_beta   90.00
_cell.angle_gamma   90.00
#
_symmetry.space_group_name_H-M   'P 1'
#
loop_
_entity.id
_entity.type
_entity.pdbx_description
1 polymer ?
#
loop_
_entity_poly.entity_id
_entity_poly.type
_entity_poly.pdbx_seq_one_letter_code
_entity_poly.pdbx_strand_id
1 'polypeptide(L)'
;MRLALEQEFGKGQVVVNELRDDSGVVVVLPMRDDGKSNAQIRNASGEVRCEIEIPASFRGGNGFADAYYVNGELTAIFVRPGRDFAFIVDEQTGRILKCYETR
;
A
#
# COMPACT_ATOMS: atom_id res chain seq x y z
N MET A 1 -15.37 -1.75 6.62
CA MET A 1 -14.41 -2.21 5.60
C MET A 1 -13.29 -3.09 6.17
N ARG A 2 -12.52 -2.61 7.16
CA ARG A 2 -11.45 -3.41 7.81
C ARG A 2 -11.87 -4.82 8.23
N LEU A 3 -12.99 -4.95 8.96
CA LEU A 3 -13.50 -6.26 9.41
C LEU A 3 -13.83 -7.22 8.26
N ALA A 4 -14.30 -6.72 7.13
CA ALA A 4 -14.62 -7.56 5.96
C ALA A 4 -13.33 -8.07 5.29
N LEU A 5 -12.31 -7.20 5.15
CA LEU A 5 -11.00 -7.59 4.61
C LEU A 5 -10.27 -8.55 5.54
N GLU A 6 -10.31 -8.33 6.86
CA GLU A 6 -9.75 -9.25 7.84
C GLU A 6 -10.48 -10.60 7.88
N GLN A 7 -11.77 -10.66 7.51
CA GLN A 7 -12.50 -11.93 7.35
C GLN A 7 -12.12 -12.66 6.05
N GLU A 8 -11.90 -11.93 4.96
CA GLU A 8 -11.55 -12.49 3.65
C GLU A 8 -10.11 -13.04 3.62
N PHE A 9 -9.15 -12.29 4.17
CA PHE A 9 -7.73 -12.61 4.08
C PHE A 9 -7.12 -13.10 5.40
N GLY A 10 -7.86 -13.05 6.49
CA GLY A 10 -7.38 -13.41 7.82
C GLY A 10 -6.89 -12.22 8.63
N LYS A 11 -7.15 -12.26 9.94
CA LYS A 11 -6.78 -11.21 10.88
C LYS A 11 -5.26 -11.03 10.93
N GLY A 12 -4.80 -9.79 10.78
CA GLY A 12 -3.38 -9.45 10.82
C GLY A 12 -2.61 -9.74 9.53
N GLN A 13 -3.27 -10.19 8.47
CA GLN A 13 -2.64 -10.39 7.15
C GLN A 13 -2.80 -9.20 6.19
N VAL A 14 -3.61 -8.22 6.58
CA VAL A 14 -3.93 -7.04 5.78
C VAL A 14 -3.66 -5.80 6.61
N VAL A 15 -2.99 -4.82 6.02
CA VAL A 15 -2.91 -3.47 6.57
C VAL A 15 -4.06 -2.66 6.00
N VAL A 16 -4.80 -1.97 6.87
CA VAL A 16 -5.86 -1.04 6.47
C VAL A 16 -5.68 0.25 7.25
N ASN A 17 -5.50 1.37 6.54
CA ASN A 17 -5.43 2.70 7.14
C ASN A 17 -6.40 3.65 6.43
N GLU A 18 -7.10 4.47 7.22
CA GLU A 18 -8.04 5.47 6.71
C GLU A 18 -7.29 6.61 6.03
N LEU A 19 -7.82 7.09 4.90
CA LEU A 19 -7.32 8.30 4.27
C LEU A 19 -7.68 9.51 5.13
N ARG A 20 -6.83 10.54 5.12
CA ARG A 20 -7.01 11.73 5.98
C ARG A 20 -8.26 12.56 5.68
N ASP A 21 -8.80 12.43 4.47
CA ASP A 21 -9.99 13.13 4.02
C ASP A 21 -11.28 12.32 4.18
N ASP A 22 -11.21 11.18 4.88
CA ASP A 22 -12.29 10.21 5.07
C ASP A 22 -12.90 9.67 3.76
N SER A 23 -12.23 9.90 2.61
CA SER A 23 -12.75 9.48 1.30
C SER A 23 -12.61 7.98 1.05
N GLY A 24 -11.86 7.27 1.91
CA GLY A 24 -11.52 5.88 1.69
C GLY A 24 -10.45 5.34 2.63
N VAL A 25 -9.81 4.26 2.18
CA VAL A 25 -8.71 3.60 2.91
C VAL A 25 -7.60 3.19 1.94
N VAL A 26 -6.38 3.15 2.44
CA VAL A 26 -5.31 2.35 1.84
C VAL A 26 -5.37 0.92 2.40
N VAL A 27 -5.17 -0.06 1.52
CA VAL A 27 -5.12 -1.48 1.87
C VAL A 27 -3.84 -2.09 1.31
N VAL A 28 -3.06 -2.76 2.16
CA VAL A 28 -1.96 -3.63 1.76
C VAL A 28 -2.39 -5.07 2.00
N LEU A 29 -2.58 -5.81 0.91
CA LEU A 29 -2.92 -7.23 0.91
C LEU A 29 -1.67 -8.09 1.10
N PRO A 30 -1.82 -9.39 1.39
CA PRO A 30 -0.71 -10.34 1.31
C PRO A 30 0.05 -10.23 0.00
N MET A 31 1.37 -10.35 0.08
CA MET A 31 2.26 -10.34 -1.10
C MET A 31 1.89 -11.47 -2.05
N ARG A 32 2.09 -11.23 -3.34
CA ARG A 32 1.76 -12.16 -4.41
C ARG A 32 3.01 -12.42 -5.27
N ASP A 33 3.21 -13.66 -5.68
CA ASP A 33 4.34 -14.05 -6.52
C ASP A 33 4.16 -13.69 -8.01
N ASP A 34 3.06 -13.00 -8.37
CA ASP A 34 2.76 -12.59 -9.75
C ASP A 34 3.40 -11.25 -10.14
N GLY A 35 4.15 -10.63 -9.23
CA GLY A 35 4.85 -9.36 -9.45
C GLY A 35 3.93 -8.15 -9.60
N LYS A 36 2.63 -8.29 -9.30
CA LYS A 36 1.68 -7.19 -9.26
C LYS A 36 1.75 -6.46 -7.92
N SER A 37 1.20 -5.25 -7.90
CA SER A 37 1.02 -4.55 -6.63
C SER A 37 0.06 -5.31 -5.73
N ASN A 38 0.42 -5.41 -4.45
CA ASN A 38 -0.47 -5.89 -3.40
C ASN A 38 -1.11 -4.74 -2.61
N ALA A 39 -0.81 -3.48 -2.96
CA ALA A 39 -1.36 -2.32 -2.28
C ALA A 39 -2.30 -1.53 -3.19
N GLN A 40 -3.41 -1.05 -2.61
CA GLN A 40 -4.50 -0.41 -3.33
C GLN A 40 -5.18 0.63 -2.44
N ILE A 41 -5.71 1.66 -3.06
CA ILE A 41 -6.55 2.66 -2.42
C ILE A 41 -8.00 2.35 -2.81
N ARG A 42 -8.88 2.31 -1.80
CA ARG A 42 -10.30 2.03 -1.98
C ARG A 42 -11.13 3.21 -1.50
N ASN A 43 -12.21 3.49 -2.20
CA ASN A 43 -13.21 4.46 -1.76
C ASN A 43 -13.91 3.96 -0.50
N ALA A 44 -14.60 4.87 0.21
CA ALA A 44 -15.47 4.50 1.34
C ALA A 44 -16.57 3.49 0.94
N SER A 45 -16.98 3.47 -0.34
CA SER A 45 -17.90 2.48 -0.92
C SER A 45 -17.31 1.06 -0.97
N GLY A 46 -15.99 0.91 -0.81
CA GLY A 46 -15.25 -0.35 -0.91
C GLY A 46 -14.69 -0.67 -2.30
N GLU A 47 -15.06 0.11 -3.31
CA GLU A 47 -14.55 -0.01 -4.68
C GLU A 47 -13.07 0.40 -4.74
N VAL A 48 -12.29 -0.27 -5.60
CA VAL A 48 -10.90 0.09 -5.85
C VAL A 48 -10.84 1.40 -6.62
N ARG A 49 -10.23 2.42 -6.01
CA ARG A 49 -9.92 3.70 -6.65
C ARG A 49 -8.72 3.56 -7.57
N CYS A 50 -7.63 3.00 -7.05
CA CYS A 50 -6.39 2.76 -7.78
C CYS A 50 -5.52 1.72 -7.07
N GLU A 51 -4.57 1.13 -7.81
CA GLU A 51 -3.49 0.34 -7.23
C GLU A 51 -2.30 1.27 -6.96
N ILE A 52 -1.55 1.02 -5.88
CA ILE A 52 -0.31 1.74 -5.63
C ILE A 52 0.75 1.20 -6.60
N GLU A 53 1.31 2.06 -7.43
CA GLU A 53 2.24 1.66 -8.48
C GLU A 53 3.56 1.16 -7.89
N ILE A 54 4.06 0.02 -8.40
CA ILE A 54 5.45 -0.40 -8.18
C ILE A 54 6.29 0.16 -9.34
N PRO A 55 7.26 1.06 -9.09
CA PRO A 55 8.09 1.60 -10.16
C PRO A 55 8.86 0.48 -10.88
N ALA A 56 9.10 0.63 -12.19
CA ALA A 56 9.69 -0.43 -13.01
C ALA A 56 11.05 -0.93 -12.48
N SER A 57 11.85 -0.04 -11.90
CA SER A 57 13.15 -0.36 -11.28
C SER A 57 13.04 -1.23 -10.01
N PHE A 58 11.84 -1.41 -9.45
CA PHE A 58 11.56 -2.21 -8.25
C PHE A 58 10.75 -3.48 -8.56
N ARG A 59 10.39 -3.72 -9.83
CA ARG A 59 9.69 -4.95 -10.22
C ARG A 59 10.57 -6.17 -9.95
N GLY A 60 9.99 -7.19 -9.31
CA GLY A 60 10.70 -8.38 -8.80
C GLY A 60 11.14 -8.29 -7.34
N GLY A 61 10.83 -7.21 -6.63
CA GLY A 61 10.92 -7.12 -5.16
C GLY A 61 9.72 -7.74 -4.43
N ASN A 62 9.81 -7.84 -3.11
CA ASN A 62 8.81 -8.47 -2.23
C ASN A 62 7.69 -7.48 -1.88
N GLY A 63 7.06 -6.80 -2.85
CA GLY A 63 5.83 -6.01 -2.65
C GLY A 63 5.83 -4.98 -1.50
N PHE A 64 4.63 -4.54 -1.12
CA PHE A 64 4.41 -3.65 0.02
C PHE A 64 4.16 -4.46 1.30
N ALA A 65 4.72 -4.04 2.42
CA ALA A 65 4.53 -4.67 3.73
C ALA A 65 3.63 -3.85 4.66
N ASP A 66 3.63 -2.52 4.51
CA ASP A 66 2.87 -1.61 5.36
C ASP A 66 2.53 -0.31 4.62
N ALA A 67 1.55 0.44 5.12
CA ALA A 67 1.22 1.78 4.65
C ALA A 67 0.59 2.61 5.77
N TYR A 68 1.17 3.75 6.12
CA TYR A 68 0.72 4.65 7.18
C TYR A 68 1.13 6.10 6.90
N TYR A 69 0.61 7.05 7.69
CA TYR A 69 0.95 8.46 7.54
C TYR A 69 2.21 8.84 8.31
N VAL A 70 3.14 9.52 7.63
CA VAL A 70 4.33 10.14 8.24
C VAL A 70 4.31 11.61 7.90
N ASN A 71 4.29 12.48 8.92
CA ASN A 71 4.22 13.93 8.75
C ASN A 71 3.07 14.40 7.82
N GLY A 72 1.98 13.64 7.79
CA GLY A 72 0.81 13.94 6.98
C GLY A 72 0.87 13.45 5.52
N GLU A 73 1.95 12.79 5.10
CA GLU A 73 2.11 12.15 3.79
C GLU A 73 1.83 10.64 3.90
N LEU A 74 0.99 10.09 3.00
CA LEU A 74 0.76 8.65 2.91
C LEU A 74 2.06 7.96 2.48
N THR A 75 2.61 7.13 3.37
CA THR A 75 3.88 6.44 3.18
C THR A 75 3.68 4.94 3.15
N ALA A 76 4.06 4.29 2.06
CA ALA A 76 4.02 2.83 1.91
C ALA A 76 5.44 2.25 2.03
N ILE A 77 5.58 1.15 2.77
CA ILE A 77 6.85 0.44 2.94
C ILE A 77 6.91 -0.70 1.93
N PHE A 78 7.88 -0.61 1.01
CA PHE A 78 8.17 -1.62 0.01
C PHE A 78 9.39 -2.43 0.46
N VAL A 79 9.26 -3.74 0.56
CA VAL A 79 10.34 -4.61 1.02
C VAL A 79 10.97 -5.34 -0.16
N ARG A 80 12.29 -5.48 -0.13
CA ARG A 80 13.06 -6.17 -1.17
C ARG A 80 14.15 -7.01 -0.50
N PRO A 81 14.61 -8.11 -1.11
CA PRO A 81 15.76 -8.83 -0.58
C PRO A 81 16.95 -7.89 -0.30
N GLY A 82 17.30 -7.75 0.98
CA GLY A 82 18.44 -6.99 1.48
C GLY A 82 18.23 -5.48 1.68
N ARG A 83 17.07 -4.91 1.30
CA ARG A 83 16.76 -3.47 1.48
C ARG A 83 15.27 -3.21 1.55
N ASP A 84 14.89 -2.25 2.38
CA ASP A 84 13.54 -1.73 2.45
C ASP A 84 13.49 -0.29 1.93
N PHE A 85 12.33 0.12 1.43
CA PHE A 85 12.11 1.45 0.87
C PHE A 85 10.81 2.05 1.40
N ALA A 86 10.80 3.35 1.65
CA ALA A 86 9.61 4.13 1.95
C ALA A 86 9.22 4.94 0.71
N PHE A 87 7.98 4.78 0.26
CA PHE A 87 7.42 5.53 -0.85
C PHE A 87 6.33 6.47 -0.37
N ILE A 88 6.43 7.74 -0.74
CA ILE A 88 5.31 8.67 -0.58
C ILE A 88 4.36 8.46 -1.75
N VAL A 89 3.09 8.23 -1.44
CA VAL A 89 2.06 7.86 -2.40
C VAL A 89 1.05 8.98 -2.56
N ASP A 90 0.69 9.28 -3.80
CA ASP A 90 -0.44 10.14 -4.13
C ASP A 90 -1.76 9.39 -3.90
N GLU A 91 -2.60 9.90 -2.99
CA GLU A 91 -3.82 9.23 -2.54
C GLU A 91 -4.93 9.13 -3.59
N GLN A 92 -4.84 9.95 -4.65
CA GLN A 92 -5.86 10.00 -5.69
C GLN A 92 -5.49 9.08 -6.86
N THR A 93 -4.20 8.97 -7.15
CA THR A 93 -3.70 8.28 -8.34
C THR A 93 -2.95 6.99 -8.05
N GLY A 94 -2.52 6.77 -6.80
CA GLY A 94 -1.68 5.62 -6.41
C GLY A 94 -0.23 5.74 -6.88
N ARG A 95 0.16 6.88 -7.46
CA ARG A 95 1.51 7.10 -7.98
C ARG A 95 2.50 7.36 -6.86
N ILE A 96 3.75 6.95 -7.09
CA ILE A 96 4.85 7.24 -6.19
C ILE A 96 5.38 8.65 -6.46
N LEU A 97 5.34 9.52 -5.46
CA LEU A 97 5.83 10.89 -5.52
C LEU A 97 7.31 10.99 -5.15
N LYS A 98 7.73 10.24 -4.13
CA LYS A 98 9.11 10.22 -3.63
C LYS A 98 9.47 8.82 -3.12
N CYS A 99 10.76 8.50 -3.16
CA CYS A 99 11.32 7.23 -2.71
C CYS A 99 12.52 7.50 -1.80
N TYR A 100 12.56 6.79 -0.67
CA TYR A 100 13.65 6.81 0.29
C TYR A 100 14.08 5.38 0.60
N GLU A 101 15.37 5.14 0.72
CA GLU A 101 15.90 3.87 1.26
C GLU A 101 15.73 3.89 2.79
N THR A 102 15.14 2.84 3.34
CA THR A 102 14.95 2.70 4.79
C THR A 102 15.99 1.73 5.35
N ARG A 103 17.12 2.31 5.79
CA ARG A 103 18.31 1.65 6.38
C ARG A 103 19.12 0.75 5.45
#